data_AF-A0A6M2AUM8-F1
#
_entry.id   AF-A0A6M2AUM8-F1
#
_cell.length_a   1.000
_cell.length_b   1.000
_cell.length_c   1.000
_cell.angle_alpha   90.00
_cell.angle_beta   90.00
_cell.angle_gamma   90.00
#
_symmetry.space_group_name_H-M   'P 1'
#
loop_
_entity.id
_entity.type
_entity.pdbx_description
1 polymer ?
#
loop_
_entity_poly.entity_id
_entity_poly.type
_entity_poly.pdbx_seq_one_letter_code
_entity_poly.pdbx_strand_id
1 'polypeptide(L)'
;MKNLFTIIAFAATMLFGIQNISAQSLSVDKNRPEVIAKAETAELTETLNLNGEQSRTIFRALVAKEINYQKHIEGKDATDANVIANKKKFDSSLDDIMKKTLTEEQYAKWNKNK
;
A
#
# COMPACT_ATOMS: atom_id res chain seq x y z
N MET A 1 43.04 25.60 -20.42
CA MET A 1 42.13 25.94 -19.31
C MET A 1 40.85 26.51 -19.89
N LYS A 2 39.75 25.78 -19.71
CA LYS A 2 38.53 26.22 -19.01
C LYS A 2 37.58 27.07 -19.86
N ASN A 3 36.52 26.37 -20.33
CA ASN A 3 35.10 26.77 -20.26
C ASN A 3 34.37 26.59 -21.60
N LEU A 4 34.20 25.34 -22.01
CA LEU A 4 33.32 24.89 -23.10
C LEU A 4 31.98 24.34 -22.55
N PHE A 5 31.56 24.81 -21.37
CA PHE A 5 30.36 24.34 -20.68
C PHE A 5 29.60 25.49 -20.04
N THR A 6 29.03 26.36 -20.86
CA THR A 6 28.10 27.35 -20.34
C THR A 6 27.02 27.58 -21.38
N ILE A 7 25.83 27.07 -21.06
CA ILE A 7 24.52 27.45 -21.64
C ILE A 7 24.06 26.58 -22.83
N ILE A 8 24.08 25.25 -22.63
CA ILE A 8 22.93 24.42 -23.02
C ILE A 8 21.96 24.49 -21.84
N ALA A 9 21.28 25.63 -21.69
CA ALA A 9 20.34 25.88 -20.59
C ALA A 9 18.96 26.27 -21.14
N PHE A 10 18.49 25.55 -22.17
CA PHE A 10 17.15 25.78 -22.71
C PHE A 10 16.40 24.50 -23.13
N ALA A 11 16.85 23.32 -22.71
CA ALA A 11 16.20 22.04 -23.07
C ALA A 11 16.07 21.06 -21.88
N ALA A 12 16.02 21.57 -20.65
CA ALA A 12 15.91 20.74 -19.44
C ALA A 12 14.64 21.00 -18.61
N THR A 13 13.72 21.84 -19.08
CA THR A 13 12.46 22.14 -18.37
C THR A 13 11.25 21.34 -18.86
N MET A 14 11.42 20.44 -19.84
CA MET A 14 10.33 19.60 -20.36
C MET A 14 10.34 18.14 -19.88
N LEU A 15 11.16 17.76 -18.89
CA LEU A 15 11.23 16.38 -18.37
C LEU A 15 10.82 16.22 -16.90
N PHE A 16 10.41 17.29 -16.21
CA PHE A 16 9.81 17.21 -14.87
C PHE A 16 8.30 17.44 -14.88
N GLY A 17 7.66 17.09 -16.00
CA GLY A 17 6.21 17.05 -16.13
C GLY A 17 5.59 15.73 -15.66
N ILE A 18 6.03 15.16 -14.55
CA ILE A 18 5.19 14.18 -13.84
C ILE A 18 4.28 15.00 -12.94
N GLN A 19 3.18 15.46 -13.51
CA GLN A 19 2.08 15.93 -12.70
C GLN A 19 1.63 14.74 -11.86
N ASN A 20 2.01 14.72 -10.58
CA ASN A 20 1.32 13.92 -9.60
C ASN A 20 -0.13 14.42 -9.58
N ILE A 21 -0.98 13.80 -10.40
CA ILE A 21 -2.43 13.94 -10.31
C ILE A 21 -2.86 13.14 -9.09
N SER A 22 -2.57 13.67 -7.91
CA SER A 22 -3.06 13.19 -6.62
C SER A 22 -3.83 14.31 -5.93
N ALA A 23 -4.79 14.92 -6.63
CA ALA A 23 -5.59 15.99 -6.04
C ALA A 23 -7.08 15.99 -6.38
N GLN A 24 -7.60 14.99 -7.10
CA GLN A 24 -9.04 14.84 -7.32
C GLN A 24 -9.62 13.65 -6.55
N SER A 25 -9.56 13.73 -5.23
CA SER A 25 -10.43 12.94 -4.34
C SER A 25 -10.78 13.76 -3.10
N LEU A 26 -11.19 15.01 -3.29
CA LEU A 26 -11.64 15.88 -2.22
C LEU A 26 -13.13 15.61 -1.93
N SER A 27 -13.36 14.64 -1.05
CA SER A 27 -14.59 14.32 -0.28
C SER A 27 -14.92 12.82 -0.21
N VAL A 28 -13.94 11.93 -0.40
CA VAL A 28 -14.13 10.51 -0.11
C VAL A 28 -13.79 10.30 1.36
N ASP A 29 -14.79 9.90 2.13
CA ASP A 29 -14.68 9.57 3.56
C ASP A 29 -13.41 8.74 3.82
N LYS A 30 -12.48 9.30 4.62
CA LYS A 30 -11.15 8.73 4.86
C LYS A 30 -11.21 7.38 5.58
N ASN A 31 -12.37 7.01 6.12
CA ASN A 31 -12.60 5.77 6.84
C ASN A 31 -13.12 4.64 5.95
N ARG A 32 -13.19 4.84 4.62
CA ARG A 32 -13.59 3.77 3.72
C ARG A 32 -12.50 2.70 3.63
N PRO A 33 -12.83 1.41 3.80
CA PRO A 33 -11.88 0.31 3.68
C PRO A 33 -11.04 0.35 2.40
N GLU A 34 -11.63 0.77 1.27
CA GLU A 34 -10.91 0.84 -0.01
C GLU A 34 -9.92 2.00 -0.08
N VAL A 35 -10.16 3.10 0.63
CA VAL A 35 -9.23 4.23 0.69
C VAL A 35 -8.00 3.84 1.51
N ILE A 36 -8.22 3.21 2.66
CA ILE A 36 -7.16 2.70 3.54
C ILE A 36 -6.34 1.64 2.79
N ALA A 37 -7.00 0.63 2.24
CA ALA A 37 -6.34 -0.44 1.49
C ALA A 37 -5.58 0.08 0.26
N LYS A 38 -6.09 1.11 -0.42
CA LYS A 38 -5.39 1.71 -1.57
C LYS A 38 -4.12 2.42 -1.16
N ALA A 39 -4.13 3.15 -0.05
CA ALA A 39 -2.94 3.81 0.50
C ALA A 39 -1.88 2.77 0.90
N GLU A 40 -2.26 1.74 1.66
CA GLU A 40 -1.34 0.67 2.07
C GLU A 40 -0.82 -0.13 0.86
N THR A 41 -1.66 -0.40 -0.14
CA THR A 41 -1.18 -1.05 -1.38
C THR A 41 -0.15 -0.19 -2.09
N ALA A 42 -0.35 1.13 -2.18
CA ALA A 42 0.61 2.01 -2.84
C ALA A 42 1.97 1.99 -2.12
N GLU A 43 1.97 2.05 -0.78
CA GLU A 43 3.18 1.94 0.02
C GLU A 43 3.89 0.58 -0.17
N LEU A 44 3.13 -0.51 -0.19
CA LEU A 44 3.68 -1.85 -0.44
C LEU A 44 4.22 -1.99 -1.87
N THR A 45 3.55 -1.38 -2.86
CA THR A 45 4.01 -1.37 -4.25
C THR A 45 5.36 -0.67 -4.38
N GLU A 46 5.53 0.49 -3.76
CA GLU A 46 6.81 1.22 -3.74
C GLU A 46 7.89 0.44 -2.98
N THR A 47 7.54 -0.11 -1.81
CA THR A 47 8.50 -0.77 -0.92
C THR A 47 8.96 -2.13 -1.47
N LEU A 48 8.06 -2.91 -2.04
CA LEU A 48 8.32 -4.28 -2.50
C LEU A 48 8.49 -4.39 -4.01
N ASN A 49 8.36 -3.28 -4.73
CA ASN A 49 8.36 -3.23 -6.19
C ASN A 49 7.33 -4.23 -6.77
N LEU A 50 6.08 -4.13 -6.30
CA LEU A 50 5.02 -5.04 -6.70
C LEU A 50 4.67 -4.84 -8.17
N ASN A 51 4.53 -5.93 -8.91
CA ASN A 51 3.98 -5.85 -10.26
C ASN A 51 2.45 -5.59 -10.21
N GLY A 52 1.86 -5.34 -11.38
CA GLY A 52 0.44 -4.98 -11.48
C GLY A 52 -0.53 -6.07 -10.99
N GLU A 53 -0.18 -7.36 -11.16
CA GLU A 53 -1.00 -8.46 -10.66
C GLU A 53 -0.91 -8.58 -9.15
N GLN A 54 0.32 -8.55 -8.60
CA GLN A 54 0.57 -8.58 -7.17
C GLN A 54 -0.15 -7.44 -6.45
N SER A 55 -0.04 -6.22 -6.97
CA SER A 55 -0.70 -5.03 -6.42
C SER A 55 -2.22 -5.19 -6.39
N ARG A 56 -2.83 -5.71 -7.45
CA ARG A 56 -4.29 -5.95 -7.49
C ARG A 56 -4.74 -7.03 -6.52
N THR A 57 -3.97 -8.10 -6.37
CA THR A 57 -4.30 -9.20 -5.44
C THR A 57 -4.18 -8.72 -3.99
N ILE A 58 -3.10 -8.02 -3.66
CA ILE A 58 -2.85 -7.46 -2.32
C ILE A 58 -3.90 -6.41 -1.97
N PHE A 59 -4.25 -5.52 -2.90
CA PHE A 59 -5.33 -4.56 -2.69
C PHE A 59 -6.64 -5.23 -2.28
N ARG A 60 -7.08 -6.28 -2.98
CA ARG A 60 -8.31 -6.99 -2.63
C ARG A 60 -8.23 -7.66 -1.25
N ALA A 61 -7.06 -8.20 -0.91
CA ALA A 61 -6.82 -8.82 0.39
C ALA A 61 -6.88 -7.78 1.53
N LEU A 62 -6.28 -6.62 1.33
CA LEU A 62 -6.33 -5.50 2.27
C LEU A 62 -7.75 -4.97 2.42
N VAL A 63 -8.50 -4.75 1.34
CA VAL A 63 -9.92 -4.36 1.41
C VAL A 63 -10.73 -5.35 2.26
N ALA A 64 -10.52 -6.66 2.05
CA ALA A 64 -11.20 -7.68 2.85
C ALA A 64 -10.81 -7.62 4.34
N LYS A 65 -9.53 -7.40 4.66
CA LYS A 65 -9.06 -7.21 6.03
C LYS A 65 -9.71 -5.97 6.66
N GLU A 66 -9.66 -4.82 5.99
CA GLU A 66 -10.20 -3.55 6.50
C GLU A 66 -11.71 -3.63 6.74
N ILE A 67 -12.48 -4.24 5.83
CA ILE A 67 -13.92 -4.48 6.03
C ILE A 67 -14.17 -5.33 7.29
N ASN A 68 -13.36 -6.37 7.51
CA ASN A 68 -13.51 -7.24 8.66
C ASN A 68 -13.07 -6.55 9.96
N TYR A 69 -12.00 -5.76 9.90
CA TYR A 69 -11.54 -4.93 11.02
C TYR A 69 -12.61 -3.95 11.46
N GLN A 70 -13.19 -3.21 10.53
CA GLN A 70 -14.29 -2.28 10.80
C GLN A 70 -15.50 -2.97 11.46
N LYS A 71 -15.84 -4.20 11.04
CA LYS A 71 -17.01 -4.93 11.56
C LYS A 71 -16.78 -5.61 12.92
N HIS A 72 -15.57 -6.10 13.15
CA HIS A 72 -15.30 -7.05 14.22
C HIS A 72 -14.27 -6.59 15.24
N ILE A 73 -13.47 -5.57 14.93
CA ILE A 73 -12.33 -5.15 15.73
C ILE A 73 -12.47 -3.69 16.17
N GLU A 74 -12.70 -2.79 15.24
CA GLU A 74 -12.77 -1.35 15.52
C GLU A 74 -13.91 -1.01 16.50
N GLY A 75 -13.59 -0.19 17.50
CA GLY A 75 -14.54 0.22 18.53
C GLY A 75 -14.97 -0.89 19.49
N LYS A 76 -14.37 -2.08 19.42
CA LYS A 76 -14.65 -3.20 20.34
C LYS A 76 -13.58 -3.35 21.41
N ASP A 77 -13.90 -4.08 22.47
CA ASP A 77 -12.95 -4.40 23.54
C ASP A 77 -11.83 -5.30 23.01
N ALA A 78 -10.60 -4.78 23.01
CA ALA A 78 -9.42 -5.50 22.54
C ALA A 78 -9.03 -6.69 23.43
N THR A 79 -9.57 -6.78 24.65
CA THR A 79 -9.35 -7.89 25.58
C THR A 79 -10.39 -9.01 25.43
N ASP A 80 -11.46 -8.78 24.67
CA ASP A 80 -12.46 -9.79 24.38
C ASP A 80 -11.88 -10.94 23.54
N ALA A 81 -12.12 -12.17 23.97
CA ALA A 81 -11.57 -13.36 23.34
C ALA A 81 -11.99 -13.51 21.86
N ASN A 82 -13.20 -13.10 21.49
CA ASN A 82 -13.67 -13.15 20.11
C ASN A 82 -13.02 -12.06 19.26
N VAL A 83 -12.80 -10.86 19.80
CA VAL A 83 -12.08 -9.78 19.11
C VAL A 83 -10.64 -10.21 18.83
N ILE A 84 -9.95 -10.79 19.82
CA ILE A 84 -8.60 -11.34 19.66
C ILE A 84 -8.57 -12.46 18.59
N ALA A 85 -9.50 -13.42 18.67
CA ALA A 85 -9.58 -14.52 17.72
C ALA A 85 -9.86 -14.03 16.28
N ASN A 86 -10.77 -13.07 16.13
CA ASN A 86 -11.08 -12.46 14.84
C ASN A 86 -9.88 -11.70 14.27
N LYS A 87 -9.20 -10.89 15.08
CA LYS A 87 -8.00 -10.16 14.64
C LYS A 87 -6.96 -11.12 14.08
N LYS A 88 -6.64 -12.17 14.85
CA LYS A 88 -5.70 -13.21 14.45
C LYS A 88 -6.13 -13.88 13.14
N LYS A 89 -7.40 -14.25 13.01
CA LYS A 89 -7.95 -14.88 11.80
C LYS A 89 -7.75 -14.00 10.56
N PHE A 90 -8.07 -12.71 10.64
CA PHE A 90 -7.97 -11.80 9.51
C PHE A 90 -6.52 -11.49 9.16
N ASP A 91 -5.65 -11.32 10.15
CA ASP A 91 -4.22 -11.14 9.95
C ASP A 91 -3.59 -12.38 9.29
N SER A 92 -3.92 -13.58 9.77
CA SER A 92 -3.44 -14.82 9.15
C SER A 92 -3.94 -14.98 7.71
N SER A 93 -5.19 -14.59 7.43
CA SER A 93 -5.71 -14.61 6.07
C SER A 93 -4.96 -13.66 5.13
N LEU A 94 -4.53 -12.49 5.61
CA LEU A 94 -3.69 -11.58 4.84
C LEU A 94 -2.30 -12.20 4.64
N ASP A 95 -1.67 -12.70 5.70
CA ASP A 95 -0.35 -13.33 5.64
C ASP A 95 -0.29 -14.46 4.61
N ASP A 96 -1.32 -15.32 4.57
CA ASP A 96 -1.42 -16.41 3.60
C ASP A 96 -1.48 -15.92 2.15
N ILE A 97 -2.21 -14.83 1.90
CA ILE A 97 -2.30 -14.23 0.56
C ILE A 97 -0.98 -13.58 0.18
N MET A 98 -0.35 -12.85 1.12
CA MET A 98 0.95 -12.21 0.91
C MET A 98 2.01 -13.26 0.57
N LYS A 99 2.05 -14.37 1.31
CA LYS A 99 2.98 -15.48 1.06
C LYS A 99 2.80 -16.13 -0.31
N LYS A 100 1.57 -16.22 -0.80
CA LYS A 100 1.25 -16.82 -2.12
C LYS A 100 1.51 -15.85 -3.29
N THR A 101 1.43 -14.55 -3.03
CA THR A 101 1.46 -13.52 -4.07
C THR A 101 2.85 -12.94 -4.28
N LEU A 102 3.62 -12.80 -3.20
CA LEU A 102 4.96 -12.23 -3.22
C LEU A 102 6.00 -13.29 -3.62
N THR A 103 7.09 -12.83 -4.22
CA THR A 103 8.30 -13.67 -4.32
C THR A 103 8.90 -13.88 -2.94
N GLU A 104 9.80 -14.86 -2.79
CA GLU A 104 10.49 -15.12 -1.52
C GLU A 104 11.22 -13.88 -0.99
N GLU A 105 11.91 -13.15 -1.88
CA GLU A 105 12.61 -11.91 -1.53
C GLU A 105 11.64 -10.81 -1.06
N GLN A 106 10.54 -10.61 -1.78
CA GLN A 106 9.51 -9.63 -1.43
C GLN A 106 8.82 -9.99 -0.12
N TYR A 107 8.51 -11.27 0.11
CA TYR A 107 7.90 -11.76 1.34
C TYR A 107 8.85 -11.60 2.54
N ALA A 108 10.13 -11.92 2.36
CA ALA A 108 11.14 -11.69 3.38
C ALA A 108 11.31 -10.20 3.72
N LYS A 109 11.27 -9.32 2.71
CA LYS A 109 11.31 -7.86 2.91
C LYS A 109 10.06 -7.36 3.64
N TRP A 110 8.89 -7.85 3.25
CA TRP A 110 7.63 -7.51 3.91
C TRP A 110 7.62 -7.90 5.39
N ASN A 111 8.04 -9.13 5.73
CA ASN A 111 8.12 -9.57 7.13
C ASN A 111 9.09 -8.76 8.00
N LYS A 112 10.13 -8.18 7.41
CA LYS A 112 11.07 -7.30 8.15
C LYS A 112 10.48 -5.92 8.45
N ASN A 113 9.49 -5.50 7.66
CA ASN A 113 8.85 -4.19 7.76
C ASN A 113 7.47 -4.25 8.44
N LYS A 114 7.02 -5.44 8.85
CA LYS A 114 5.73 -5.69 9.52
C LYS A 114 5.82 -5.44 11.03
#